data_AF-A0A2Z6NES9-F1
#
_entry.id   AF-A0A2Z6NES9-F1
#
_cell.length_a   1.000
_cell.length_b   1.000
_cell.length_c   1.000
_cell.angle_alpha   90.00
_cell.angle_beta   90.00
_cell.angle_gamma   90.00
#
_symmetry.space_group_name_H-M   'P 1'
#
loop_
_entity.id
_entity.type
_entity.pdbx_description
1 polymer ?
#
loop_
_entity_poly.entity_id
_entity_poly.type
_entity_poly.pdbx_seq_one_letter_code
_entity_poly.pdbx_strand_id
1 'polypeptide(L)'
;MLGVAAVPALIQIALMLMLPESPRWLYRKGREEEAKALLRRIYPLDEAEAEINTLKESVELEIKEAESSDKHSIIKMLKTKTVRRGLYAGMGLQIFQQFVGINTVMYYSPAIIQLAGFASNQTALLLSLVTSGLNAFGSILSIYFIDKTGRKKLLLFSLSGVVMSLVVLTVVFHESSTHSPMISAVETSHFNNTCPDYSTITIDTNFVQLLPGACLISNDNTKDECHKEHRLWYTRGCPSKFGWLAIIGLALYIIFFSPGMGTVPWVVNSEIYPLRYRGICGGMASTSNWVSNLIVAQSFLSLTQAIGVSWTFMIFIFITVAAIIFVIIFVPETKGLPMEEVENMLERRSLNFKFWQRSSDSGEVLTVDTKDSNNLS
;
A
#
# COMPACT_ATOMS: atom_id res chain seq x y z
N MET A 1 -24.50 7.12 0.92
CA MET A 1 -23.10 6.72 1.20
C MET A 1 -22.77 6.82 2.68
N LEU A 2 -22.93 7.98 3.35
CA LEU A 2 -22.59 8.14 4.78
C LEU A 2 -23.41 7.25 5.75
N GLY A 3 -24.72 7.07 5.51
CA GLY A 3 -25.56 6.22 6.37
C GLY A 3 -25.17 4.73 6.36
N VAL A 4 -24.65 4.21 5.24
CA VAL A 4 -24.17 2.82 5.15
C VAL A 4 -22.84 2.65 5.89
N ALA A 5 -21.99 3.68 5.89
CA ALA A 5 -20.72 3.68 6.64
C ALA A 5 -20.93 3.70 8.17
N ALA A 6 -22.09 4.15 8.65
CA ALA A 6 -22.42 4.12 10.08
C ALA A 6 -22.62 2.68 10.59
N VAL A 7 -23.02 1.73 9.74
CA VAL A 7 -23.33 0.36 10.16
C VAL A 7 -22.09 -0.36 10.71
N PRO A 8 -20.94 -0.44 10.00
CA PRO A 8 -19.73 -1.02 10.57
C PRO A 8 -19.22 -0.29 11.82
N ALA A 9 -19.35 1.04 11.87
CA ALA A 9 -18.92 1.83 13.03
C ALA A 9 -19.75 1.51 14.29
N LEU A 10 -21.07 1.39 14.16
CA LEU A 10 -21.95 1.00 15.26
C LEU A 10 -21.68 -0.44 15.72
N ILE A 11 -21.46 -1.36 14.77
CA ILE A 11 -21.05 -2.73 15.09
C ILE A 11 -19.71 -2.74 15.85
N GLN A 12 -18.73 -1.95 15.40
CA GLN A 12 -17.43 -1.84 16.05
C GLN A 12 -17.56 -1.28 17.47
N ILE A 13 -18.40 -0.27 17.70
CA ILE A 13 -18.67 0.27 19.04
C ILE A 13 -19.29 -0.80 19.93
N ALA A 14 -20.32 -1.52 19.44
CA ALA A 14 -20.97 -2.59 20.20
C ALA A 14 -19.98 -3.71 20.56
N LEU A 15 -19.11 -4.13 19.64
CA LEU A 15 -18.09 -5.15 19.87
C LEU A 15 -16.99 -4.67 20.83
N MET A 16 -16.58 -3.41 20.76
CA MET A 16 -15.60 -2.84 21.68
C MET A 16 -16.08 -2.86 23.13
N LEU A 17 -17.39 -2.69 23.37
CA LEU A 17 -17.97 -2.81 24.72
C LEU A 17 -17.90 -4.25 25.28
N MET A 18 -17.75 -5.26 24.43
CA MET A 18 -17.64 -6.67 24.82
C MET A 18 -16.20 -7.18 24.93
N LEU A 19 -15.22 -6.43 24.43
CA LEU A 19 -13.81 -6.84 24.43
C LEU A 19 -13.17 -6.57 25.80
N PRO A 20 -12.41 -7.53 26.36
CA PRO A 20 -11.65 -7.28 27.58
C PRO A 20 -10.51 -6.31 27.31
N GLU A 21 -10.13 -5.57 28.35
CA GLU A 21 -8.97 -4.68 28.31
C GLU A 21 -7.67 -5.45 28.07
N SER A 22 -6.68 -4.78 27.46
CA SER A 22 -5.37 -5.40 27.20
C SER A 22 -4.67 -5.80 28.51
N PRO A 23 -4.15 -7.05 28.63
CA PRO A 23 -3.42 -7.50 29.82
C PRO A 23 -2.25 -6.59 30.21
N ARG A 24 -1.57 -6.01 29.21
CA ARG A 24 -0.47 -5.05 29.42
C ARG A 24 -0.94 -3.76 30.10
N TRP A 25 -2.11 -3.26 29.70
CA TRP A 25 -2.69 -2.06 30.31
C TRP A 25 -3.15 -2.32 31.75
N LEU A 26 -3.75 -3.49 32.01
CA LEU A 26 -4.16 -3.92 33.34
C LEU A 26 -2.95 -4.00 34.29
N TYR A 27 -1.83 -4.58 33.82
CA TYR A 27 -0.59 -4.65 34.59
C TYR A 27 -0.05 -3.25 34.94
N ARG A 28 -0.03 -2.34 33.96
CA ARG A 28 0.39 -0.94 34.16
C ARG A 28 -0.50 -0.18 35.15
N LYS A 29 -1.75 -0.59 35.33
CA LYS A 29 -2.69 -0.02 36.30
C LYS A 29 -2.66 -0.72 37.67
N GLY A 30 -1.77 -1.68 37.88
CA GLY A 30 -1.66 -2.43 39.13
C GLY A 30 -2.72 -3.53 39.31
N ARG A 31 -3.50 -3.86 38.26
CA ARG A 31 -4.49 -4.94 38.27
C ARG A 31 -3.87 -6.25 37.80
N GLU A 32 -2.84 -6.70 38.52
CA GLU A 32 -2.02 -7.86 38.10
C GLU A 32 -2.80 -9.17 38.04
N GLU A 33 -3.64 -9.45 39.02
CA GLU A 33 -4.38 -10.71 39.11
C GLU A 33 -5.36 -10.89 37.94
N GLU A 34 -6.01 -9.80 37.52
CA GLU A 34 -6.88 -9.80 36.35
C GLU A 34 -6.10 -10.01 35.04
N ALA A 35 -4.92 -9.39 34.92
CA ALA A 35 -4.05 -9.57 33.77
C ALA A 35 -3.57 -11.02 33.64
N LYS A 36 -3.15 -11.65 34.75
CA LYS A 36 -2.75 -13.07 34.81
C LYS A 36 -3.91 -13.99 34.45
N ALA A 37 -5.11 -13.73 34.98
CA ALA A 37 -6.30 -14.51 34.66
C ALA A 37 -6.66 -14.46 33.17
N LEU A 38 -6.52 -13.28 32.54
CA LEU A 38 -6.69 -13.11 31.10
C LEU A 38 -5.62 -13.85 30.29
N LEU A 39 -4.35 -13.74 30.67
CA LEU A 39 -3.24 -14.41 29.98
C LEU A 39 -3.36 -15.94 30.02
N ARG A 40 -3.71 -16.50 31.18
CA ARG A 40 -3.95 -17.95 31.34
C ARG A 40 -5.14 -18.47 30.53
N ARG A 41 -6.02 -17.59 30.06
CA ARG A 41 -7.13 -17.93 29.16
C ARG A 41 -6.74 -17.88 27.68
N ILE A 42 -5.69 -17.14 27.33
CA ILE A 42 -5.21 -16.94 25.96
C ILE A 42 -4.13 -17.95 25.60
N TYR A 43 -3.19 -18.19 26.52
CA TYR A 43 -2.05 -19.08 26.32
C TYR A 43 -2.27 -20.47 26.94
N PRO A 44 -1.68 -21.53 26.36
CA PRO A 44 -1.56 -22.84 26.99
C PRO A 44 -0.92 -22.74 28.39
N LEU A 45 -1.33 -23.61 29.32
CA LEU A 45 -0.94 -23.54 30.74
C LEU A 45 0.59 -23.66 30.97
N ASP A 46 1.29 -24.32 30.07
CA ASP A 46 2.73 -24.54 30.07
C ASP A 46 3.54 -23.30 29.64
N GLU A 47 2.99 -22.44 28.77
CA GLU A 47 3.64 -21.21 28.29
C GLU A 47 3.15 -19.95 29.02
N ALA A 48 1.94 -20.00 29.61
CA ALA A 48 1.29 -18.82 30.19
C ALA A 48 2.13 -18.13 31.28
N GLU A 49 2.82 -18.90 32.13
CA GLU A 49 3.60 -18.32 33.22
C GLU A 49 4.90 -17.65 32.72
N ALA A 50 5.51 -18.19 31.66
CA ALA A 50 6.67 -17.59 31.00
C ALA A 50 6.30 -16.25 30.32
N GLU A 51 5.16 -16.22 29.64
CA GLU A 51 4.61 -15.00 29.02
C GLU A 51 4.22 -13.94 30.06
N ILE A 52 3.63 -14.35 31.19
CA ILE A 52 3.32 -13.44 32.31
C ILE A 52 4.59 -12.76 32.83
N ASN A 53 5.67 -13.53 33.04
CA ASN A 53 6.93 -12.99 33.55
C ASN A 53 7.57 -12.04 32.54
N THR A 54 7.60 -12.40 31.25
CA THR A 54 8.12 -11.55 30.17
C THR A 54 7.33 -10.24 30.06
N LEU A 55 6.00 -10.32 30.15
CA LEU A 55 5.15 -9.14 30.15
C LEU A 55 5.45 -8.24 31.36
N LYS A 56 5.54 -8.81 32.57
CA LYS A 56 5.85 -8.09 33.80
C LYS A 56 7.15 -7.31 33.69
N GLU A 57 8.22 -7.97 33.26
CA GLU A 57 9.54 -7.35 33.08
C GLU A 57 9.48 -6.19 32.08
N SER A 58 8.82 -6.40 30.93
CA SER A 58 8.67 -5.36 29.91
C SER A 58 7.88 -4.13 30.40
N VAL A 59 6.87 -4.32 31.25
CA VAL A 59 6.04 -3.23 31.79
C VAL A 59 6.74 -2.49 32.92
N GLU A 60 7.46 -3.20 33.80
CA GLU A 60 8.25 -2.57 34.86
C GLU A 60 9.36 -1.69 34.29
N LEU A 61 10.04 -2.15 33.23
CA LEU A 61 11.03 -1.35 32.51
C LEU A 61 10.38 -0.08 31.93
N GLU A 62 9.20 -0.20 31.30
CA GLU A 62 8.46 0.96 30.77
C GLU A 62 8.06 1.98 31.85
N ILE A 63 7.63 1.53 33.04
CA ILE A 63 7.23 2.42 34.14
C ILE A 63 8.45 3.17 34.69
N LYS A 64 9.55 2.45 34.99
CA LYS A 64 10.81 3.04 35.46
C LYS A 64 11.35 4.08 34.48
N GLU A 65 11.26 3.79 33.18
CA GLU A 65 11.69 4.71 32.15
C GLU A 65 10.74 5.91 31.95
N ALA A 66 9.42 5.73 32.10
CA ALA A 66 8.44 6.80 31.98
C ALA A 66 8.58 7.83 33.11
N GLU A 67 8.89 7.37 34.33
CA GLU A 67 9.19 8.24 35.47
C GLU A 67 10.49 9.04 35.27
N SER A 68 11.45 8.47 34.54
CA SER A 68 12.73 9.13 34.22
C SER A 68 12.67 10.14 33.06
N SER A 69 11.56 10.18 32.30
CA SER A 69 11.53 10.85 31.00
C SER A 69 10.63 12.08 30.98
N ASP A 70 11.26 13.23 31.17
CA ASP A 70 10.67 14.55 30.95
C ASP A 70 10.01 14.72 29.57
N LYS A 71 9.05 15.65 29.50
CA LYS A 71 8.20 16.02 28.33
C LYS A 71 8.95 16.36 27.02
N HIS A 72 10.28 16.36 26.99
CA HIS A 72 11.13 16.52 25.80
C HIS A 72 11.32 15.24 24.95
N SER A 73 10.42 14.26 25.09
CA SER A 73 10.51 12.90 24.53
C SER A 73 10.71 12.83 23.01
N ILE A 74 10.06 13.69 22.20
CA ILE A 74 10.13 13.62 20.72
C ILE A 74 11.52 14.02 20.19
N ILE A 75 12.15 15.05 20.77
CA ILE A 75 13.48 15.50 20.34
C ILE A 75 14.55 14.49 20.77
N LYS A 76 14.41 13.92 21.97
CA LYS A 76 15.28 12.84 22.46
C LYS A 76 15.14 11.58 21.59
N MET A 77 13.92 11.21 21.24
CA MET A 77 13.58 10.10 20.33
C MET A 77 14.23 10.28 18.95
N LEU A 78 14.12 11.47 18.35
CA LEU A 78 14.72 11.77 17.05
C LEU A 78 16.26 11.77 17.08
N LYS A 79 16.87 11.99 18.24
CA LYS A 79 18.33 11.84 18.43
C LYS A 79 18.77 10.39 18.56
N THR A 80 17.90 9.50 19.04
CA THR A 80 18.21 8.06 19.15
C THR A 80 18.35 7.44 17.76
N LYS A 81 19.54 6.86 17.49
CA LYS A 81 19.90 6.32 16.18
C LYS A 81 18.98 5.19 15.73
N THR A 82 18.60 4.31 16.64
CA THR A 82 17.70 3.17 16.43
C THR A 82 16.31 3.64 15.98
N VAL A 83 15.69 4.51 16.78
CA VAL A 83 14.34 5.01 16.50
C VAL A 83 14.31 5.82 15.21
N ARG A 84 15.32 6.68 14.99
CA ARG A 84 15.42 7.47 13.75
C ARG A 84 15.51 6.58 12.50
N ARG A 85 16.25 5.47 12.56
CA ARG A 85 16.36 4.53 11.43
C ARG A 85 15.06 3.77 11.20
N GLY A 86 14.43 3.29 12.27
CA GLY A 86 13.10 2.69 12.19
C GLY A 86 12.08 3.66 11.59
N LEU A 87 12.13 4.93 12.01
CA LEU A 87 11.24 5.99 11.53
C LEU A 87 11.45 6.29 10.04
N TYR A 88 12.70 6.37 9.57
CA TYR A 88 12.96 6.52 8.14
C TYR A 88 12.41 5.36 7.32
N ALA A 89 12.64 4.12 7.76
CA ALA A 89 12.12 2.94 7.09
C ALA A 89 10.57 2.91 7.10
N GLY A 90 9.94 3.15 8.25
CA GLY A 90 8.48 3.13 8.39
C GLY A 90 7.77 4.26 7.66
N MET A 91 8.17 5.52 7.88
CA MET A 91 7.60 6.67 7.15
C MET A 91 7.87 6.56 5.64
N GLY A 92 9.09 6.17 5.24
CA GLY A 92 9.43 6.01 3.83
C GLY A 92 8.58 4.94 3.14
N LEU A 93 8.37 3.78 3.78
CA LEU A 93 7.47 2.74 3.27
C LEU A 93 6.05 3.26 3.07
N GLN A 94 5.52 4.02 4.03
CA GLN A 94 4.17 4.60 3.96
C GLN A 94 4.04 5.66 2.85
N ILE A 95 5.06 6.49 2.65
CA ILE A 95 5.11 7.47 1.57
C ILE A 95 5.13 6.75 0.22
N PHE A 96 6.10 5.84 0.02
CA PHE A 96 6.20 5.10 -1.24
C PHE A 96 4.96 4.27 -1.54
N GLN A 97 4.27 3.74 -0.53
CA GLN A 97 3.01 3.00 -0.73
C GLN A 97 1.97 3.85 -1.47
N GLN A 98 1.88 5.13 -1.13
CA GLN A 98 0.93 6.06 -1.74
C GLN A 98 1.41 6.55 -3.10
N PHE A 99 2.69 6.89 -3.24
CA PHE A 99 3.27 7.39 -4.49
C PHE A 99 3.39 6.33 -5.58
N VAL A 100 3.42 5.05 -5.24
CA VAL A 100 3.26 3.94 -6.21
C VAL A 100 1.87 3.97 -6.87
N GLY A 101 0.89 4.64 -6.24
CA GLY A 101 -0.36 5.04 -6.90
C GLY A 101 -1.54 4.11 -6.70
N ILE A 102 -1.54 3.23 -5.67
CA ILE A 102 -2.66 2.29 -5.46
C ILE A 102 -4.01 3.00 -5.27
N ASN A 103 -4.04 4.07 -4.47
CA ASN A 103 -5.30 4.77 -4.21
C ASN A 103 -5.78 5.52 -5.45
N THR A 104 -4.86 6.01 -6.27
CA THR A 104 -5.18 6.55 -7.59
C THR A 104 -5.78 5.49 -8.50
N VAL A 105 -5.13 4.33 -8.61
CA VAL A 105 -5.63 3.19 -9.38
C VAL A 105 -7.00 2.75 -8.88
N MET A 106 -7.24 2.71 -7.57
CA MET A 106 -8.52 2.29 -6.99
C MET A 106 -9.63 3.34 -7.17
N TYR A 107 -9.37 4.61 -6.85
CA TYR A 107 -10.37 5.69 -6.95
C TYR A 107 -10.73 6.00 -8.40
N TYR A 108 -9.73 5.96 -9.28
CA TYR A 108 -9.89 6.28 -10.68
C TYR A 108 -9.96 5.03 -11.56
N SER A 109 -10.05 3.81 -11.03
CA SER A 109 -10.22 2.57 -11.82
C SER A 109 -11.35 2.71 -12.86
N PRO A 110 -12.57 3.14 -12.49
CA PRO A 110 -13.63 3.34 -13.47
C PRO A 110 -13.24 4.36 -14.55
N ALA A 111 -12.56 5.44 -14.17
CA ALA A 111 -12.12 6.47 -15.10
C ALA A 111 -10.99 5.98 -16.02
N ILE A 112 -10.03 5.19 -15.52
CA ILE A 112 -8.96 4.55 -16.30
C ILE A 112 -9.56 3.55 -17.30
N ILE A 113 -10.57 2.79 -16.88
CA ILE A 113 -11.30 1.86 -17.75
C ILE A 113 -12.11 2.62 -18.82
N GLN A 114 -12.71 3.75 -18.47
CA GLN A 114 -13.37 4.63 -19.45
C GLN A 114 -12.37 5.24 -20.44
N LEU A 115 -11.20 5.67 -19.97
CA LEU A 115 -10.09 6.15 -20.82
C LEU A 115 -9.57 5.05 -21.75
N ALA A 116 -9.67 3.78 -21.35
CA ALA A 116 -9.33 2.63 -22.19
C ALA A 116 -10.38 2.33 -23.29
N GLY A 117 -11.56 2.98 -23.24
CA GLY A 117 -12.58 2.92 -24.29
C GLY A 117 -13.86 2.16 -23.95
N PHE A 118 -14.11 1.84 -22.67
CA PHE A 118 -15.36 1.18 -22.26
C PHE A 118 -16.45 2.21 -21.96
N ALA A 119 -17.47 2.27 -22.83
CA ALA A 119 -18.53 3.30 -22.82
C ALA A 119 -19.46 3.25 -21.60
N SER A 120 -19.81 2.04 -21.16
CA SER A 120 -20.89 1.88 -20.20
C SER A 120 -20.39 2.13 -18.78
N ASN A 121 -21.03 3.10 -18.10
CA ASN A 121 -20.81 3.34 -16.67
C ASN A 121 -21.05 2.06 -15.86
N GLN A 122 -22.04 1.26 -16.23
CA GLN A 122 -22.32 0.00 -15.54
C GLN A 122 -21.22 -1.04 -15.74
N THR A 123 -20.65 -1.16 -16.95
CA THR A 123 -19.55 -2.10 -17.20
C THR A 123 -18.25 -1.63 -16.54
N ALA A 124 -17.96 -0.33 -16.56
CA ALA A 124 -16.79 0.23 -15.87
C ALA A 124 -16.87 0.03 -14.34
N LEU A 125 -18.06 0.18 -13.75
CA LEU A 125 -18.32 -0.10 -12.34
C LEU A 125 -18.19 -1.60 -12.03
N LEU A 126 -18.74 -2.48 -12.86
CA LEU A 126 -18.64 -3.93 -12.68
C LEU A 126 -17.19 -4.44 -12.81
N LEU A 127 -16.43 -3.92 -13.76
CA LEU A 127 -15.00 -4.20 -13.88
C LEU A 127 -14.20 -3.67 -12.68
N SER A 128 -14.61 -2.54 -12.11
CA SER A 128 -14.00 -2.01 -10.87
C SER A 128 -14.36 -2.83 -9.62
N LEU A 129 -15.48 -3.57 -9.64
CA LEU A 129 -15.77 -4.55 -8.61
C LEU A 129 -14.80 -5.75 -8.68
N VAL A 130 -14.46 -6.19 -9.89
CA VAL A 130 -13.47 -7.26 -10.10
C VAL A 130 -12.09 -6.83 -9.58
N THR A 131 -11.64 -5.61 -9.88
CA THR A 131 -10.36 -5.10 -9.37
C THR A 131 -10.33 -5.02 -7.85
N SER A 132 -11.43 -4.62 -7.22
CA SER A 132 -11.58 -4.63 -5.76
C SER A 132 -11.56 -6.05 -5.17
N GLY A 133 -12.19 -7.01 -5.85
CA GLY A 133 -12.14 -8.43 -5.48
C GLY A 133 -10.73 -9.02 -5.57
N LEU A 134 -9.98 -8.68 -6.62
CA LEU A 134 -8.57 -9.06 -6.76
C LEU A 134 -7.71 -8.48 -5.64
N ASN A 135 -7.96 -7.25 -5.21
CA ASN A 135 -7.27 -6.66 -4.06
C ASN A 135 -7.59 -7.41 -2.75
N ALA A 136 -8.85 -7.79 -2.52
CA ALA A 136 -9.21 -8.57 -1.35
C ALA A 136 -8.54 -9.95 -1.37
N PHE A 137 -8.55 -10.62 -2.52
CA PHE A 137 -7.87 -11.90 -2.70
C PHE A 137 -6.35 -11.81 -2.49
N GLY A 138 -5.69 -10.79 -3.06
CA GLY A 138 -4.27 -10.52 -2.84
C GLY A 138 -3.93 -10.27 -1.37
N SER A 139 -4.83 -9.64 -0.62
CA SER A 139 -4.66 -9.41 0.81
C SER A 139 -4.73 -10.73 1.61
N ILE A 140 -5.60 -11.66 1.23
CA ILE A 140 -5.66 -13.00 1.84
C ILE A 140 -4.36 -13.77 1.54
N LEU A 141 -3.88 -13.73 0.29
CA LEU A 141 -2.60 -14.33 -0.07
C LEU A 141 -1.44 -13.72 0.73
N SER A 142 -1.49 -12.42 1.00
CA SER A 142 -0.48 -11.77 1.85
C SER A 142 -0.32 -12.46 3.20
N ILE A 143 -1.43 -12.79 3.86
CA ILE A 143 -1.43 -13.36 5.21
C ILE A 143 -0.66 -14.68 5.21
N TYR A 144 -0.80 -15.48 4.14
CA TYR A 144 -0.08 -16.74 4.00
C TYR A 144 1.42 -16.55 3.69
N PHE A 145 1.76 -15.59 2.82
CA PHE A 145 3.13 -15.44 2.32
C PHE A 145 4.03 -14.57 3.21
N ILE A 146 3.47 -13.68 4.03
CA ILE A 146 4.23 -12.71 4.83
C ILE A 146 5.17 -13.39 5.83
N ASP A 147 4.71 -14.49 6.44
CA ASP A 147 5.51 -15.26 7.39
C ASP A 147 6.40 -16.30 6.72
N LYS A 148 6.01 -16.81 5.54
CA LYS A 148 6.83 -17.77 4.80
C LYS A 148 8.01 -17.14 4.08
N THR A 149 7.80 -16.06 3.33
CA THR A 149 8.80 -15.51 2.40
C THR A 149 9.73 -14.49 3.08
N GLY A 150 9.22 -13.79 4.09
CA GLY A 150 9.89 -12.63 4.70
C GLY A 150 9.41 -11.31 4.11
N ARG A 151 9.47 -10.25 4.92
CA ARG A 151 8.82 -8.96 4.63
C ARG A 151 9.55 -8.24 3.51
N LYS A 152 10.89 -8.21 3.56
CA LYS A 152 11.71 -7.51 2.56
C LYS A 152 11.63 -8.16 1.18
N LYS A 153 11.71 -9.49 1.12
CA LYS A 153 11.62 -10.23 -0.14
C LYS A 153 10.25 -10.08 -0.79
N LEU A 154 9.18 -10.10 0.02
CA LEU A 154 7.81 -9.92 -0.47
C LEU A 154 7.59 -8.51 -1.04
N LEU A 155 8.13 -7.47 -0.38
CA LEU A 155 8.12 -6.10 -0.91
C LEU A 155 8.84 -5.99 -2.26
N LEU A 156 10.04 -6.56 -2.38
CA LEU A 156 10.82 -6.49 -3.63
C LEU A 156 10.12 -7.23 -4.78
N PHE A 157 9.57 -8.42 -4.52
CA PHE A 157 8.79 -9.16 -5.50
C PHE A 157 7.56 -8.37 -5.95
N SER A 158 6.79 -7.83 -5.00
CA SER A 158 5.62 -7.00 -5.25
C SER A 158 5.97 -5.77 -6.10
N LEU A 159 6.98 -4.98 -5.70
CA LEU A 159 7.39 -3.79 -6.43
C LEU A 159 7.91 -4.10 -7.84
N SER A 160 8.60 -5.23 -8.04
CA SER A 160 9.05 -5.66 -9.37
C SER A 160 7.87 -5.98 -10.30
N GLY A 161 6.84 -6.66 -9.79
CA GLY A 161 5.60 -6.93 -10.54
C GLY A 161 4.78 -5.67 -10.79
N VAL A 162 4.82 -4.71 -9.86
CA VAL A 162 4.22 -3.39 -10.05
C VAL A 162 4.92 -2.61 -11.15
N VAL A 163 6.27 -2.59 -11.19
CA VAL A 163 7.00 -1.96 -12.32
C VAL A 163 6.62 -2.61 -13.65
N MET A 164 6.59 -3.95 -13.72
CA MET A 164 6.22 -4.67 -14.94
C MET A 164 4.80 -4.32 -15.41
N SER A 165 3.83 -4.29 -14.49
CA SER A 165 2.45 -3.95 -14.82
C SER A 165 2.28 -2.47 -15.21
N LEU A 166 2.98 -1.55 -14.56
CA LEU A 166 2.99 -0.14 -14.94
C LEU A 166 3.63 0.08 -16.32
N VAL A 167 4.68 -0.67 -16.68
CA VAL A 167 5.25 -0.67 -18.04
C VAL A 167 4.21 -1.13 -19.05
N VAL A 168 3.51 -2.24 -18.78
CA VAL A 168 2.42 -2.73 -19.65
C VAL A 168 1.34 -1.66 -19.81
N LEU A 169 0.88 -1.04 -18.73
CA LEU A 169 -0.11 0.05 -18.78
C LEU A 169 0.40 1.24 -19.60
N THR A 170 1.65 1.66 -19.39
CA THR A 170 2.27 2.78 -20.12
C THR A 170 2.34 2.49 -21.62
N VAL A 171 2.78 1.28 -22.01
CA VAL A 171 2.82 0.85 -23.41
C VAL A 171 1.41 0.79 -23.98
N VAL A 172 0.44 0.20 -23.30
CA VAL A 172 -0.94 0.13 -23.78
C VAL A 172 -1.54 1.52 -23.99
N PHE A 173 -1.34 2.45 -23.07
CA PHE A 173 -1.82 3.82 -23.23
C PHE A 173 -1.05 4.59 -24.29
N HIS A 174 0.25 4.33 -24.47
CA HIS A 174 1.04 4.92 -25.54
C HIS A 174 0.63 4.40 -26.92
N GLU A 175 0.46 3.09 -27.08
CA GLU A 175 -0.07 2.45 -28.28
C GLU A 175 -1.49 2.92 -28.58
N SER A 176 -2.33 3.04 -27.56
CA SER A 176 -3.67 3.62 -27.68
C SER A 176 -3.62 5.08 -28.12
N SER A 177 -2.60 5.84 -27.71
CA SER A 177 -2.42 7.24 -28.11
C SER A 177 -1.80 7.42 -29.50
N THR A 178 -0.96 6.48 -29.97
CA THR A 178 -0.20 6.57 -31.23
C THR A 178 -0.94 5.93 -32.40
N HIS A 179 -1.62 4.81 -32.18
CA HIS A 179 -2.50 4.17 -33.17
C HIS A 179 -3.91 4.77 -33.20
N SER A 180 -4.11 5.87 -32.46
CA SER A 180 -5.27 6.73 -32.58
C SER A 180 -5.15 7.55 -33.89
N PRO A 181 -6.02 7.32 -34.90
CA PRO A 181 -5.86 7.89 -36.23
C PRO A 181 -6.04 9.40 -36.23
N MET A 182 -5.30 10.15 -37.04
CA MET A 182 -5.54 11.59 -37.21
C MET A 182 -6.93 11.85 -37.85
N ILE A 183 -7.81 12.59 -37.17
CA ILE A 183 -9.01 13.27 -37.68
C ILE A 183 -8.58 14.11 -38.88
N SER A 184 -8.93 13.59 -40.05
CA SER A 184 -8.90 14.31 -41.31
C SER A 184 -10.30 14.88 -41.56
N ALA A 185 -10.36 16.18 -41.85
CA ALA A 185 -11.60 16.89 -42.20
C ALA A 185 -12.34 16.26 -43.40
N VAL A 186 -11.64 15.49 -44.24
CA VAL A 186 -12.20 14.81 -45.40
C VAL A 186 -13.07 13.62 -44.98
N GLU A 187 -12.68 12.86 -43.96
CA GLU A 187 -13.52 11.78 -43.39
C GLU A 187 -14.68 12.32 -42.56
N THR A 188 -14.51 13.50 -41.93
CA THR A 188 -15.57 14.20 -41.18
C THR A 188 -16.72 14.66 -42.09
N SER A 189 -16.44 14.99 -43.36
CA SER A 189 -17.47 15.44 -44.31
C SER A 189 -18.47 14.35 -44.73
N HIS A 190 -18.15 13.07 -44.53
CA HIS A 190 -19.05 11.97 -44.86
C HIS A 190 -20.13 11.73 -43.80
N PHE A 191 -19.99 12.30 -42.59
CA PHE A 191 -20.89 12.08 -41.47
C PHE A 191 -21.58 13.38 -41.07
N ASN A 192 -22.54 13.79 -41.88
CA ASN A 192 -23.23 15.09 -41.82
C ASN A 192 -24.08 15.33 -40.55
N ASN A 193 -24.09 14.42 -39.54
CA ASN A 193 -24.93 14.53 -38.33
C ASN A 193 -24.34 13.81 -37.10
N THR A 194 -23.02 13.89 -36.91
CA THR A 194 -22.37 13.37 -35.69
C THR A 194 -21.50 14.44 -35.08
N CYS A 195 -22.06 15.10 -34.06
CA CYS A 195 -21.46 16.09 -33.14
C CYS A 195 -21.24 17.51 -33.74
N PRO A 196 -22.10 18.50 -33.43
CA PRO A 196 -22.02 19.86 -33.98
C PRO A 196 -20.91 20.75 -33.41
N ASP A 197 -20.10 20.33 -32.44
CA ASP A 197 -19.05 21.17 -31.87
C ASP A 197 -17.64 20.65 -32.18
N TYR A 198 -17.19 20.88 -33.41
CA TYR A 198 -15.76 20.94 -33.75
C TYR A 198 -15.53 22.09 -34.72
N SER A 199 -15.49 23.31 -34.20
CA SER A 199 -14.94 24.45 -34.95
C SER A 199 -13.89 25.19 -34.11
N THR A 200 -12.62 25.09 -34.56
CA THR A 200 -11.49 26.05 -34.37
C THR A 200 -11.12 26.44 -32.92
N ILE A 201 -9.91 26.26 -32.36
CA ILE A 201 -8.51 26.39 -32.83
C ILE A 201 -7.54 25.67 -31.83
N THR A 202 -6.38 25.24 -32.35
CA THR A 202 -5.08 24.90 -31.69
C THR A 202 -4.94 23.63 -30.84
N ILE A 203 -4.27 22.66 -31.48
CA ILE A 203 -3.50 21.50 -30.98
C ILE A 203 -4.34 20.40 -30.27
N ASP A 204 -4.01 19.14 -30.61
CA ASP A 204 -4.39 17.86 -29.98
C ASP A 204 -5.71 17.20 -30.42
N THR A 205 -5.67 16.21 -31.33
CA THR A 205 -5.37 14.76 -31.23
C THR A 205 -6.66 13.93 -31.22
N ASN A 206 -6.61 12.79 -31.90
CA ASN A 206 -7.73 12.24 -32.64
C ASN A 206 -7.92 10.77 -32.27
N PHE A 207 -8.99 10.44 -31.54
CA PHE A 207 -9.21 9.12 -30.93
C PHE A 207 -10.29 8.30 -31.65
N VAL A 208 -9.95 7.02 -31.91
CA VAL A 208 -10.71 5.84 -32.39
C VAL A 208 -12.08 5.99 -33.09
N GLN A 209 -12.16 5.31 -34.24
CA GLN A 209 -13.32 5.10 -35.12
C GLN A 209 -14.62 4.76 -34.37
N LEU A 210 -15.59 5.69 -34.42
CA LEU A 210 -16.95 5.42 -33.98
C LEU A 210 -17.62 4.43 -34.93
N LEU A 211 -18.26 3.41 -34.37
CA LEU A 211 -19.20 2.57 -35.12
C LEU A 211 -20.38 3.45 -35.57
N PRO A 212 -21.00 3.20 -36.73
CA PRO A 212 -22.21 3.91 -37.13
C PRO A 212 -23.26 3.78 -36.01
N GLY A 213 -23.63 4.92 -35.40
CA GLY A 213 -24.53 4.97 -34.25
C GLY A 213 -23.89 5.21 -32.87
N ALA A 214 -22.60 5.58 -32.81
CA ALA A 214 -21.96 6.06 -31.58
C ALA A 214 -21.81 7.59 -31.55
N CYS A 215 -21.70 8.20 -30.36
CA CYS A 215 -21.65 9.65 -30.16
C CYS A 215 -20.65 10.06 -29.05
N LEU A 216 -19.87 11.12 -29.22
CA LEU A 216 -18.97 11.63 -28.17
C LEU A 216 -19.55 12.93 -27.60
N ILE A 217 -19.80 12.95 -26.29
CA ILE A 217 -20.36 14.11 -25.59
C ILE A 217 -19.22 15.09 -25.30
N SER A 218 -19.16 16.18 -26.06
CA SER A 218 -18.19 17.27 -25.86
C SER A 218 -18.83 18.44 -25.13
N ASN A 219 -20.04 18.83 -25.52
CA ASN A 219 -20.81 19.97 -24.99
C ASN A 219 -22.27 19.58 -24.66
N ASP A 220 -22.98 20.41 -23.89
CA ASP A 220 -24.38 20.15 -23.50
C ASP A 220 -25.33 20.02 -24.72
N ASN A 221 -25.08 20.75 -25.81
CA ASN A 221 -25.83 20.58 -27.06
C ASN A 221 -25.62 19.20 -27.69
N THR A 222 -24.36 18.74 -27.75
CA THR A 222 -24.02 17.41 -28.28
C THR A 222 -24.61 16.30 -27.39
N LYS A 223 -24.68 16.52 -26.08
CA LYS A 223 -25.28 15.60 -25.10
C LYS A 223 -26.75 15.34 -25.40
N ASP A 224 -27.53 16.41 -25.61
CA ASP A 224 -28.96 16.30 -25.90
C ASP A 224 -29.25 15.61 -27.23
N GLU A 225 -28.41 15.83 -28.26
CA GLU A 225 -28.51 15.14 -29.54
C GLU A 225 -28.16 13.65 -29.44
N CYS A 226 -27.05 13.32 -28.74
CA CYS A 226 -26.66 11.92 -28.52
C CYS A 226 -27.76 11.12 -27.80
N HIS A 227 -28.45 11.74 -26.83
CA HIS A 227 -29.51 11.10 -26.06
C HIS A 227 -30.81 10.91 -26.85
N LYS A 228 -31.14 11.80 -27.78
CA LYS A 228 -32.38 11.71 -28.59
C LYS A 228 -32.40 10.51 -29.54
N GLU A 229 -31.25 10.10 -30.04
CA GLU A 229 -31.16 9.07 -31.09
C GLU A 229 -30.88 7.64 -30.60
N HIS A 230 -30.95 7.35 -29.29
CA HIS A 230 -30.60 6.02 -28.72
C HIS A 230 -29.22 5.50 -29.15
N ARG A 231 -28.30 6.41 -29.50
CA ARG A 231 -26.93 6.11 -29.94
C ARG A 231 -26.06 5.71 -28.74
N LEU A 232 -25.02 4.91 -28.96
CA LEU A 232 -24.05 4.59 -27.91
C LEU A 232 -23.14 5.81 -27.65
N TRP A 233 -23.22 6.44 -26.48
CA TRP A 233 -22.44 7.65 -26.21
C TRP A 233 -21.25 7.43 -25.25
N TYR A 234 -20.20 8.21 -25.45
CA TYR A 234 -18.97 8.22 -24.68
C TYR A 234 -18.72 9.61 -24.10
N THR A 235 -18.14 9.69 -22.90
CA THR A 235 -17.90 10.97 -22.19
C THR A 235 -16.42 11.31 -21.99
N ARG A 236 -15.52 10.32 -22.03
CA ARG A 236 -14.10 10.52 -21.67
C ARG A 236 -13.08 9.78 -22.55
N GLY A 237 -13.52 8.97 -23.53
CA GLY A 237 -12.60 8.26 -24.44
C GLY A 237 -13.31 7.41 -25.48
N CYS A 238 -12.69 7.24 -26.66
CA CYS A 238 -13.22 6.41 -27.74
C CYS A 238 -12.87 4.92 -27.55
N PRO A 239 -13.71 3.98 -28.01
CA PRO A 239 -13.52 2.55 -27.81
C PRO A 239 -12.31 2.00 -28.59
N SER A 240 -11.24 1.60 -27.90
CA SER A 240 -10.04 1.02 -28.54
C SER A 240 -10.01 -0.50 -28.49
N LYS A 241 -9.40 -1.15 -29.50
CA LYS A 241 -9.13 -2.60 -29.47
C LYS A 241 -8.15 -2.99 -28.36
N PHE A 242 -7.29 -2.06 -27.94
CA PHE A 242 -6.27 -2.27 -26.91
C PHE A 242 -6.80 -2.08 -25.47
N GLY A 243 -8.05 -1.62 -25.29
CA GLY A 243 -8.61 -1.34 -23.98
C GLY A 243 -8.66 -2.54 -23.03
N TRP A 244 -8.85 -3.76 -23.56
CA TRP A 244 -8.81 -4.98 -22.76
C TRP A 244 -7.41 -5.26 -22.19
N LEU A 245 -6.33 -4.87 -22.87
CA LEU A 245 -4.97 -4.99 -22.35
C LEU A 245 -4.74 -4.05 -21.17
N ALA A 246 -5.39 -2.88 -21.14
CA ALA A 246 -5.33 -1.97 -20.01
C ALA A 246 -5.99 -2.58 -18.76
N ILE A 247 -7.11 -3.30 -18.92
CA ILE A 247 -7.75 -4.02 -17.82
C ILE A 247 -6.83 -5.13 -17.27
N ILE A 248 -6.19 -5.90 -18.15
CA ILE A 248 -5.24 -6.94 -17.74
C ILE A 248 -4.06 -6.32 -17.00
N GLY A 249 -3.50 -5.20 -17.50
CA GLY A 249 -2.44 -4.45 -16.82
C GLY A 249 -2.86 -3.97 -15.43
N LEU A 250 -4.09 -3.47 -15.30
CA LEU A 250 -4.66 -3.01 -14.03
C LEU A 250 -4.86 -4.17 -13.04
N ALA A 251 -5.37 -5.31 -13.52
CA ALA A 251 -5.53 -6.52 -12.72
C ALA A 251 -4.19 -7.05 -12.23
N LEU A 252 -3.18 -7.13 -13.11
CA LEU A 252 -1.81 -7.53 -12.77
C LEU A 252 -1.21 -6.57 -11.73
N TYR A 253 -1.38 -5.26 -11.91
CA TYR A 253 -0.91 -4.26 -10.94
C TYR A 253 -1.47 -4.55 -9.54
N ILE A 254 -2.76 -4.82 -9.42
CA ILE A 254 -3.41 -5.07 -8.12
C ILE A 254 -2.94 -6.39 -7.50
N ILE A 255 -2.83 -7.45 -8.30
CA ILE A 255 -2.37 -8.77 -7.84
C ILE A 255 -0.94 -8.70 -7.29
N PHE A 256 -0.05 -7.92 -7.91
CA PHE A 256 1.31 -7.76 -7.41
C PHE A 256 1.40 -6.75 -6.26
N PHE A 257 0.62 -5.68 -6.29
CA PHE A 257 0.65 -4.65 -5.25
C PHE A 257 0.14 -5.17 -3.90
N SER A 258 -1.01 -5.83 -3.91
CA SER A 258 -1.78 -6.20 -2.71
C SER A 258 -0.98 -7.06 -1.70
N PRO A 259 -0.37 -8.20 -2.07
CA PRO A 259 0.31 -9.08 -1.12
C PRO A 259 1.62 -8.53 -0.54
N GLY A 260 2.23 -7.52 -1.16
CA GLY A 260 3.48 -6.92 -0.69
C GLY A 260 3.28 -5.49 -0.25
N MET A 261 3.31 -4.55 -1.20
CA MET A 261 3.23 -3.12 -0.90
C MET A 261 1.90 -2.71 -0.24
N GLY A 262 0.84 -3.51 -0.36
CA GLY A 262 -0.44 -3.28 0.34
C GLY A 262 -0.36 -3.48 1.85
N THR A 263 0.12 -4.65 2.27
CA THR A 263 0.04 -5.12 3.67
C THR A 263 1.34 -4.92 4.45
N VAL A 264 2.49 -5.15 3.81
CA VAL A 264 3.79 -5.19 4.48
C VAL A 264 4.19 -3.85 5.11
N PRO A 265 3.93 -2.67 4.50
CA PRO A 265 4.23 -1.39 5.15
C PRO A 265 3.58 -1.23 6.53
N TRP A 266 2.34 -1.70 6.69
CA TRP A 266 1.63 -1.64 7.97
C TRP A 266 2.22 -2.61 9.01
N VAL A 267 2.60 -3.80 8.57
CA VAL A 267 3.21 -4.82 9.43
C VAL A 267 4.62 -4.41 9.85
N VAL A 268 5.45 -3.95 8.93
CA VAL A 268 6.81 -3.45 9.28
C VAL A 268 6.72 -2.26 10.23
N ASN A 269 5.73 -1.37 10.05
CA ASN A 269 5.54 -0.22 10.92
C ASN A 269 5.08 -0.61 12.34
N SER A 270 4.52 -1.80 12.57
CA SER A 270 4.25 -2.31 13.92
C SER A 270 5.42 -3.12 14.51
N GLU A 271 6.28 -3.70 13.67
CA GLU A 271 7.44 -4.52 14.08
C GLU A 271 8.72 -3.71 14.32
N ILE A 272 8.93 -2.58 13.62
CA ILE A 272 10.24 -1.90 13.60
C ILE A 272 10.51 -0.97 14.79
N TYR A 273 9.45 -0.56 15.50
CA TYR A 273 9.58 0.40 16.60
C TYR A 273 9.66 -0.28 17.96
N PRO A 274 10.55 0.21 18.85
CA PRO A 274 10.55 -0.19 20.24
C PRO A 274 9.21 0.17 20.89
N LEU A 275 8.79 -0.66 21.84
CA LEU A 275 7.44 -0.61 22.43
C LEU A 275 7.10 0.78 22.99
N ARG A 276 8.08 1.45 23.60
CA ARG A 276 7.98 2.80 24.15
C ARG A 276 7.58 3.88 23.13
N TYR A 277 8.10 3.82 21.90
CA TYR A 277 7.90 4.86 20.88
C TYR A 277 6.95 4.43 19.76
N ARG A 278 6.47 3.18 19.79
CA ARG A 278 5.61 2.60 18.75
C ARG A 278 4.35 3.42 18.48
N GLY A 279 3.70 3.94 19.53
CA GLY A 279 2.50 4.77 19.37
C GLY A 279 2.78 6.08 18.63
N ILE A 280 3.84 6.81 19.01
CA ILE A 280 4.21 8.09 18.40
C ILE A 280 4.71 7.88 16.97
N CYS A 281 5.65 6.94 16.76
CA CYS A 281 6.20 6.66 15.44
C CYS A 281 5.14 6.08 14.50
N GLY A 282 4.28 5.21 15.00
CA GLY A 282 3.12 4.70 14.27
C GLY A 282 2.16 5.80 13.83
N GLY A 283 1.91 6.78 14.72
CA GLY A 283 1.14 7.99 14.41
C GLY A 283 1.79 8.82 13.30
N MET A 284 3.08 9.13 13.41
CA MET A 284 3.83 9.89 12.40
C MET A 284 3.84 9.21 11.02
N ALA A 285 4.02 7.89 11.00
CA ALA A 285 3.97 7.10 9.77
C ALA A 285 2.57 7.12 9.13
N SER A 286 1.52 7.02 9.95
CA SER A 286 0.13 7.11 9.49
C SER A 286 -0.19 8.50 8.95
N THR A 287 0.25 9.57 9.62
CA THR A 287 0.10 10.95 9.11
C THR A 287 0.81 11.11 7.77
N SER A 288 2.02 10.55 7.63
CA SER A 288 2.77 10.59 6.37
C SER A 288 2.04 9.84 5.24
N ASN A 289 1.40 8.71 5.57
CA ASN A 289 0.56 7.97 4.63
C ASN A 289 -0.61 8.84 4.14
N TRP A 290 -1.40 9.41 5.04
CA TRP A 290 -2.57 10.22 4.64
C TRP A 290 -2.21 11.52 3.92
N VAL A 291 -1.12 12.18 4.31
CA VAL A 291 -0.61 13.36 3.59
C VAL A 291 -0.16 12.98 2.17
N SER A 292 0.58 11.87 2.02
CA SER A 292 1.00 11.39 0.70
C SER A 292 -0.18 10.97 -0.16
N ASN A 293 -1.19 10.32 0.44
CA ASN A 293 -2.44 9.97 -0.22
C ASN A 293 -3.14 11.22 -0.79
N LEU A 294 -3.27 12.28 0.01
CA LEU A 294 -3.91 13.52 -0.39
C LEU A 294 -3.17 14.16 -1.57
N ILE A 295 -1.83 14.23 -1.51
CA ILE A 295 -1.00 14.79 -2.58
C ILE A 295 -1.23 14.04 -3.89
N VAL A 296 -1.14 12.71 -3.86
CA VAL A 296 -1.27 11.87 -5.05
C VAL A 296 -2.70 11.93 -5.61
N ALA A 297 -3.72 11.85 -4.76
CA ALA A 297 -5.12 11.89 -5.18
C ALA A 297 -5.50 13.22 -5.84
N GLN A 298 -5.03 14.35 -5.30
CA GLN A 298 -5.31 15.68 -5.86
C GLN A 298 -4.52 15.95 -7.15
N SER A 299 -3.26 15.50 -7.21
CA SER A 299 -2.40 15.77 -8.37
C SER A 299 -2.66 14.87 -9.58
N PHE A 300 -3.20 13.65 -9.39
CA PHE A 300 -3.29 12.66 -10.47
C PHE A 300 -4.09 13.13 -11.70
N LEU A 301 -5.30 13.64 -11.50
CA LEU A 301 -6.13 14.09 -12.64
C LEU A 301 -5.52 15.31 -13.35
N SER A 302 -4.98 16.26 -12.58
CA SER A 302 -4.30 17.42 -13.16
C SER A 302 -3.06 17.02 -13.96
N LEU A 303 -2.30 16.01 -13.48
CA LEU A 303 -1.13 15.49 -14.17
C LEU A 303 -1.53 14.76 -15.46
N THR A 304 -2.56 13.92 -15.43
CA THR A 304 -3.04 13.22 -16.63
C THR A 304 -3.61 14.17 -17.68
N GLN A 305 -4.20 15.30 -17.28
CA GLN A 305 -4.66 16.35 -18.20
C GLN A 305 -3.50 17.18 -18.77
N ALA A 306 -2.48 17.48 -17.98
CA ALA A 306 -1.39 18.36 -18.40
C ALA A 306 -0.34 17.67 -19.28
N ILE A 307 0.04 16.43 -18.95
CA ILE A 307 1.12 15.70 -19.65
C ILE A 307 0.64 14.41 -20.32
N GLY A 308 -0.64 14.05 -20.18
CA GLY A 308 -1.18 12.81 -20.71
C GLY A 308 -1.03 11.60 -19.79
N VAL A 309 -1.86 10.58 -20.06
CA VAL A 309 -1.98 9.37 -19.23
C VAL A 309 -0.68 8.54 -19.25
N SER A 310 -0.08 8.34 -20.43
CA SER A 310 1.13 7.52 -20.59
C SER A 310 2.33 8.09 -19.83
N TRP A 311 2.55 9.40 -19.94
CA TRP A 311 3.65 10.08 -19.23
C TRP A 311 3.44 10.09 -17.71
N THR A 312 2.19 10.17 -17.26
CA THR A 312 1.85 10.06 -15.83
C THR A 312 2.21 8.69 -15.27
N PHE A 313 1.88 7.60 -15.97
CA PHE A 313 2.27 6.25 -15.54
C PHE A 313 3.80 6.04 -15.59
N MET A 314 4.51 6.69 -16.52
CA MET A 314 5.97 6.65 -16.57
C MET A 314 6.61 7.29 -15.32
N ILE A 315 6.03 8.36 -14.79
CA ILE A 315 6.47 8.95 -13.51
C ILE A 315 6.28 7.95 -12.38
N PHE A 316 5.14 7.24 -12.32
CA PHE A 316 4.93 6.19 -11.32
C PHE A 316 5.92 5.02 -11.44
N ILE A 317 6.36 4.66 -12.65
CA ILE A 317 7.44 3.66 -12.84
C ILE A 317 8.72 4.16 -12.17
N PHE A 318 9.13 5.40 -12.43
CA PHE A 318 10.35 5.96 -11.85
C PHE A 318 10.29 6.00 -10.31
N ILE A 319 9.16 6.43 -9.76
CA ILE A 319 8.94 6.43 -8.30
C ILE A 319 8.98 5.00 -7.75
N THR A 320 8.37 4.02 -8.44
CA THR A 320 8.38 2.62 -8.00
C THR A 320 9.80 2.04 -8.03
N VAL A 321 10.62 2.38 -9.03
CA VAL A 321 12.04 2.00 -9.06
C VAL A 321 12.81 2.64 -7.90
N ALA A 322 12.56 3.92 -7.60
CA ALA A 322 13.13 4.57 -6.42
C ALA A 322 12.68 3.87 -5.12
N ALA A 323 11.42 3.41 -5.04
CA ALA A 323 10.92 2.62 -3.91
C ALA A 323 11.65 1.29 -3.77
N ILE A 324 11.96 0.59 -4.87
CA ILE A 324 12.77 -0.65 -4.85
C ILE A 324 14.15 -0.36 -4.24
N ILE A 325 14.83 0.68 -4.72
CA ILE A 325 16.15 1.09 -4.21
C ILE A 325 16.06 1.43 -2.71
N PHE A 326 15.02 2.17 -2.32
CA PHE A 326 14.77 2.50 -0.92
C PHE A 326 14.57 1.26 -0.04
N VAL A 327 13.76 0.29 -0.48
CA VAL A 327 13.54 -0.97 0.25
C VAL A 327 14.84 -1.78 0.38
N ILE A 328 15.67 -1.79 -0.66
CA ILE A 328 16.97 -2.48 -0.61
C ILE A 328 17.88 -1.85 0.45
N ILE A 329 17.94 -0.52 0.52
CA ILE A 329 18.88 0.21 1.39
C ILE A 329 18.38 0.34 2.83
N PHE A 330 17.14 0.80 3.03
CA PHE A 330 16.65 1.25 4.32
C PHE A 330 15.84 0.19 5.09
N VAL A 331 15.18 -0.74 4.39
CA VAL A 331 14.29 -1.72 5.03
C VAL A 331 15.09 -2.96 5.47
N PRO A 332 15.13 -3.28 6.78
CA PRO A 332 15.68 -4.53 7.28
C PRO A 332 14.72 -5.71 7.02
N GLU A 333 15.24 -6.94 7.10
CA GLU A 333 14.38 -8.11 7.20
C GLU A 333 13.96 -8.25 8.67
N THR A 334 12.66 -8.28 8.94
CA THR A 334 12.09 -8.37 10.31
C THR A 334 11.52 -9.75 10.62
N LYS A 335 11.55 -10.69 9.65
CA LYS A 335 10.96 -12.02 9.80
C LYS A 335 11.55 -12.79 11.00
N GLY A 336 10.67 -13.16 11.93
CA GLY A 336 10.95 -14.12 13.01
C GLY A 336 11.86 -13.60 14.11
N LEU A 337 12.10 -12.29 14.16
CA LEU A 337 12.92 -11.67 15.20
C LEU A 337 12.03 -11.09 16.30
N PRO A 338 12.29 -11.38 17.59
CA PRO A 338 11.65 -10.67 18.69
C PRO A 338 11.99 -9.18 18.63
N MET A 339 11.10 -8.34 19.17
CA MET A 339 11.19 -6.88 19.05
C MET A 339 12.52 -6.31 19.60
N GLU A 340 13.06 -6.93 20.65
CA GLU A 340 14.35 -6.59 21.25
C GLU A 340 15.53 -6.88 20.33
N GLU A 341 15.45 -7.96 19.55
CA GLU A 341 16.49 -8.31 18.58
C GLU A 341 16.45 -7.39 17.35
N VAL A 342 15.26 -6.91 16.96
CA VAL A 342 15.12 -5.87 15.94
C VAL A 342 15.78 -4.56 16.38
N GLU A 343 15.61 -4.18 17.65
CA GLU A 343 16.28 -3.02 18.24
C GLU A 343 17.81 -3.18 18.23
N ASN A 344 18.32 -4.32 18.71
CA ASN A 344 19.74 -4.66 18.67
C ASN A 344 20.30 -4.69 17.23
N MET A 345 19.53 -5.17 16.25
CA MET A 345 19.92 -5.16 14.84
C MET A 345 20.02 -3.72 14.28
N LEU A 346 19.05 -2.86 14.63
CA LEU A 346 19.04 -1.45 14.20
C LEU A 346 20.18 -0.64 14.85
N GLU A 347 20.61 -1.02 16.05
CA GLU A 347 21.80 -0.49 16.72
C GLU A 347 23.10 -0.95 16.03
N ARG A 348 23.24 -2.27 15.81
CA ARG A 348 24.44 -2.90 15.23
C ARG A 348 24.66 -2.58 13.75
N ARG A 349 23.62 -2.28 12.97
CA ARG A 349 23.76 -1.85 11.57
C ARG A 349 24.52 -0.52 11.48
N SER A 350 25.85 -0.49 11.54
CA SER A 350 26.58 0.41 10.65
C SER A 350 26.19 0.02 9.21
N LEU A 351 26.26 0.93 8.25
CA LEU A 351 25.89 0.68 6.85
C LEU A 351 26.85 -0.34 6.19
N ASN A 352 26.86 -1.57 6.66
CA ASN A 352 27.59 -2.67 6.06
C ASN A 352 26.69 -3.26 4.99
N PHE A 353 26.98 -2.88 3.74
CA PHE A 353 26.47 -3.45 2.50
C PHE A 353 26.88 -4.93 2.32
N LYS A 354 26.81 -5.77 3.36
CA LYS A 354 26.97 -7.22 3.19
C LYS A 354 25.64 -7.83 2.78
N PHE A 355 25.34 -7.61 1.51
CA PHE A 355 24.37 -8.37 0.74
C PHE A 355 24.85 -9.82 0.74
N TRP A 356 24.01 -10.74 1.22
CA TRP A 356 24.31 -12.18 1.33
C TRP A 356 25.41 -12.58 2.34
N GLN A 357 24.99 -12.87 3.57
CA GLN A 357 25.57 -14.00 4.28
C GLN A 357 24.42 -14.91 4.70
N ARG A 358 24.39 -16.09 4.08
CA ARG A 358 23.52 -17.21 4.47
C ARG A 358 23.99 -17.60 5.87
N SER A 359 23.16 -17.35 6.89
CA SER A 359 23.40 -17.91 8.22
C SER A 359 23.43 -19.42 8.06
N SER A 360 24.63 -19.96 8.16
CA SER A 360 24.90 -21.36 8.47
C SER A 360 25.69 -21.29 9.76
N ASP A 361 24.99 -21.09 10.87
CA ASP A 361 25.46 -21.62 12.14
C ASP A 361 24.35 -22.53 12.68
N SER A 362 24.52 -23.79 12.29
CA SER A 362 24.14 -24.99 13.03
C SER A 362 24.41 -24.84 14.52
N GLY A 363 23.49 -25.39 15.33
CA GLY A 363 23.48 -25.23 16.77
C GLY A 363 24.81 -25.57 17.46
N GLU A 364 25.21 -24.67 18.34
CA GLU A 364 25.98 -25.02 19.53
C GLU A 364 25.07 -24.79 20.74
N VAL A 365 24.60 -25.92 21.26
CA VAL A 365 24.04 -26.08 22.58
C VAL A 365 25.11 -25.62 23.58
N LEU A 366 24.78 -24.61 24.40
CA LEU A 366 25.54 -24.28 25.61
C LEU A 366 25.48 -25.48 26.57
N THR A 367 26.43 -26.39 26.47
CA THR A 367 26.77 -27.32 27.56
C THR A 367 27.59 -26.55 28.58
N VAL A 368 26.96 -26.25 29.71
CA VAL A 368 27.66 -25.84 30.94
C VAL A 368 28.42 -27.05 31.46
N ASP A 369 29.72 -27.14 31.16
CA ASP A 369 30.60 -28.14 31.76
C ASP A 369 30.89 -27.76 33.23
N THR A 370 30.17 -28.41 34.13
CA THR A 370 30.60 -28.63 35.52
C THR A 370 31.60 -29.79 35.53
N LYS A 371 32.90 -29.49 35.61
CA LYS A 371 33.93 -30.32 36.24
C LYS A 371 35.28 -29.62 36.12
N ASP A 372 35.86 -29.25 37.25
CA ASP A 372 37.26 -29.50 37.55
C ASP A 372 37.55 -29.09 39.00
N SER A 373 37.33 -30.05 39.90
CA SER A 373 38.12 -30.19 41.11
C SER A 373 39.11 -31.33 40.89
N ASN A 374 40.34 -31.13 41.40
CA ASN A 374 41.44 -32.09 41.56
C ASN A 374 42.46 -32.15 40.42
N ASN A 375 43.56 -31.42 40.58
CA ASN A 375 44.88 -32.00 40.89
C ASN A 375 46.00 -31.01 40.54
N LEU A 376 46.71 -30.52 41.53
CA LEU A 376 48.16 -30.35 41.45
C LEU A 376 48.75 -30.35 42.85
N SER A 377 49.44 -31.47 43.09
CA SER A 377 50.49 -31.73 44.07
C SER A 377 51.58 -30.68 44.10
#